data_AF-X1EAR2-F1
#
_entry.id   AF-X1EAR2-F1
#
_cell.length_a   1.000
_cell.length_b   1.000
_cell.length_c   1.000
_cell.angle_alpha   90.00
_cell.angle_beta   90.00
_cell.angle_gamma   90.00
#
_symmetry.space_group_name_H-M   'P 1'
#
loop_
_entity.id
_entity.type
_entity.pdbx_description
1 polymer ?
#
loop_
_entity_poly.entity_id
_entity_poly.type
_entity_poly.pdbx_seq_one_letter_code
_entity_poly.pdbx_strand_id
1 'polypeptide(L)'
;MFNTGGYDNPKIIKMLDGIIDIYMPDMRYSNDDMARKYSMVEEYVRYNRQSVKEMYRQVGGLKVDPEGVALKGLMIRLLVLPENIGGIKKTLDFIKNELSTDVYLSIMAQYHPTYKASRYPELNRMITAKEYLEVVKHAEKRGFSYGWTQDHTSLNSKEDLFIPDFKDKKIFKYYKK
;
A
#
# COMPACT_ATOMS: atom_id res chain seq x y z
N MET A 1 -6.31 -14.73 -5.17
CA MET A 1 -5.70 -13.47 -4.72
C MET A 1 -6.04 -13.23 -3.25
N PHE A 2 -5.06 -12.88 -2.42
CA PHE A 2 -5.21 -12.58 -0.99
C PHE A 2 -4.77 -11.13 -0.71
N ASN A 3 -5.73 -10.28 -0.33
CA ASN A 3 -5.51 -8.89 0.03
C ASN A 3 -5.41 -8.78 1.56
N THR A 4 -4.34 -8.16 2.07
CA THR A 4 -4.09 -8.10 3.51
C THR A 4 -3.40 -6.79 3.91
N GLY A 5 -3.52 -6.41 5.19
CA GLY A 5 -2.77 -5.30 5.78
C GLY A 5 -1.27 -5.59 5.99
N GLY A 6 -0.82 -6.80 5.65
CA GLY A 6 0.58 -7.24 5.69
C GLY A 6 1.14 -7.47 7.09
N TYR A 7 0.53 -6.92 8.14
CA TYR A 7 0.82 -7.20 9.56
C TYR A 7 0.17 -8.51 10.00
N ASP A 8 0.51 -9.59 9.30
CA ASP A 8 0.02 -10.93 9.57
C ASP A 8 1.01 -11.70 10.46
N ASN A 9 0.57 -12.85 10.97
CA ASN A 9 1.47 -13.81 11.61
C ASN A 9 2.21 -14.63 10.52
N PRO A 10 3.55 -14.58 10.43
CA PRO A 10 4.30 -15.31 9.41
C PRO A 10 4.08 -16.82 9.45
N LYS A 11 3.74 -17.38 10.63
CA LYS A 11 3.40 -18.81 10.76
C LYS A 11 2.10 -19.14 10.02
N ILE A 12 1.12 -18.25 10.06
CA ILE A 12 -0.14 -18.40 9.33
C ILE A 12 0.12 -18.25 7.83
N ILE A 13 0.89 -17.24 7.41
CA ILE A 13 1.25 -17.06 5.99
C ILE A 13 1.94 -18.32 5.46
N LYS A 14 2.88 -18.90 6.22
CA LYS A 14 3.55 -20.16 5.83
C LYS A 14 2.59 -21.31 5.60
N MET A 15 1.48 -21.40 6.34
CA MET A 15 0.47 -22.44 6.15
C MET A 15 -0.33 -22.27 4.84
N LEU A 16 -0.28 -21.10 4.22
CA LEU A 16 -0.95 -20.80 2.96
C LEU A 16 -0.10 -21.11 1.71
N ASP A 17 1.08 -21.70 1.89
CA ASP A 17 1.97 -22.07 0.78
C ASP A 17 1.27 -23.04 -0.19
N GLY A 18 1.28 -22.70 -1.47
CA GLY A 18 0.57 -23.44 -2.52
C GLY A 18 -0.94 -23.19 -2.61
N ILE A 19 -1.53 -22.42 -1.70
CA ILE A 19 -2.96 -22.07 -1.72
C ILE A 19 -3.20 -20.72 -2.41
N ILE A 20 -2.29 -19.76 -2.19
CA ILE A 20 -2.44 -18.40 -2.70
C ILE A 20 -1.50 -18.15 -3.88
N ASP A 21 -2.09 -17.81 -5.03
CA ASP A 21 -1.29 -17.45 -6.21
C ASP A 21 -0.80 -15.99 -6.16
N ILE A 22 -1.63 -15.07 -5.69
CA ILE A 22 -1.32 -13.64 -5.69
C ILE A 22 -1.53 -13.06 -4.30
N TYR A 23 -0.47 -12.46 -3.75
CA TYR A 23 -0.52 -11.70 -2.51
C TYR A 23 -0.55 -10.20 -2.80
N MET A 24 -1.39 -9.48 -2.07
CA MET A 24 -1.50 -8.03 -2.16
C MET A 24 -1.44 -7.36 -0.77
N PRO A 25 -0.26 -7.35 -0.11
CA PRO A 25 -0.12 -6.76 1.23
C PRO A 25 0.05 -5.24 1.19
N ASP A 26 -0.43 -4.57 2.24
CA ASP A 26 -0.01 -3.21 2.57
C ASP A 26 1.28 -3.19 3.39
N MET A 27 2.19 -2.28 3.05
CA MET A 27 3.35 -1.95 3.89
C MET A 27 3.28 -0.48 4.32
N ARG A 28 2.56 -0.23 5.42
CA ARG A 28 2.13 1.12 5.84
C ARG A 28 3.19 1.90 6.59
N TYR A 29 4.00 1.23 7.42
CA TYR A 29 4.98 1.89 8.28
C TYR A 29 6.36 1.21 8.19
N SER A 30 7.40 2.02 8.22
CA SER A 30 8.78 1.58 8.42
C SER A 30 9.34 1.88 9.82
N ASN A 31 8.50 2.38 10.72
CA ASN A 31 8.82 2.70 12.11
C ASN A 31 7.67 2.28 13.05
N ASP A 32 7.99 1.50 14.08
CA ASP A 32 7.02 1.02 15.08
C ASP A 32 6.43 2.15 15.93
N ASP A 33 7.15 3.25 16.17
CA ASP A 33 6.57 4.41 16.87
C ASP A 33 5.44 5.05 16.07
N MET A 34 5.58 5.11 14.74
CA MET A 34 4.52 5.63 13.86
C MET A 34 3.35 4.65 13.81
N ALA A 35 3.64 3.35 13.74
CA ALA A 35 2.63 2.30 13.74
C ALA A 35 1.80 2.30 15.04
N ARG A 36 2.47 2.43 16.20
CA ARG A 36 1.84 2.55 17.50
C ARG A 36 1.04 3.84 17.63
N LYS A 37 1.62 4.99 17.25
CA LYS A 37 0.96 6.30 17.37
C LYS A 37 -0.32 6.41 16.55
N TYR A 38 -0.30 5.93 15.31
CA TYR A 38 -1.40 6.17 14.36
C TYR A 38 -2.32 4.97 14.13
N SER A 39 -1.85 3.75 14.40
CA SER A 39 -2.63 2.51 14.22
C SER A 39 -2.75 1.66 15.49
N MET A 40 -2.14 2.05 16.60
CA MET A 40 -2.17 1.32 17.88
C MET A 40 -1.68 -0.13 17.77
N VAL A 41 -0.71 -0.38 16.89
CA VAL A 41 -0.10 -1.69 16.68
C VAL A 41 1.36 -1.68 17.12
N GLU A 42 1.81 -2.80 17.68
CA GLU A 42 3.17 -2.99 18.18
C GLU A 42 3.94 -3.99 17.32
N GLU A 43 5.27 -3.88 17.28
CA GLU A 43 6.15 -4.73 16.45
C GLU A 43 5.71 -4.82 14.97
N TYR A 44 5.04 -3.77 14.47
CA TYR A 44 4.48 -3.73 13.11
C TYR A 44 5.53 -4.06 12.07
N VAL A 45 6.67 -3.37 12.12
CA VAL A 45 7.74 -3.49 11.13
C VAL A 45 8.28 -4.92 11.10
N ARG A 46 8.44 -5.54 12.27
CA ARG A 46 8.94 -6.92 12.38
C ARG A 46 7.96 -7.91 11.73
N TYR A 47 6.69 -7.91 12.15
CA TYR A 47 5.70 -8.85 11.63
C TYR A 47 5.38 -8.59 10.16
N ASN A 48 5.24 -7.33 9.77
CA ASN A 48 4.98 -6.94 8.38
C ASN A 48 6.08 -7.42 7.44
N ARG A 49 7.36 -7.16 7.78
CA ARG A 49 8.49 -7.59 6.95
C ARG A 49 8.62 -9.12 6.89
N GLN A 50 8.41 -9.81 8.01
CA GLN A 50 8.49 -11.28 8.04
C GLN A 50 7.37 -11.91 7.19
N SER A 51 6.15 -11.40 7.31
CA SER A 51 5.01 -11.87 6.53
C SER A 51 5.18 -11.61 5.04
N VAL A 52 5.61 -10.40 4.65
CA VAL A 52 5.85 -10.07 3.24
C VAL A 52 6.99 -10.88 2.63
N LYS A 53 8.08 -11.15 3.39
CA LYS A 53 9.15 -12.06 2.94
C LYS A 53 8.63 -13.48 2.73
N GLU A 54 7.79 -13.98 3.62
CA GLU A 54 7.19 -15.31 3.48
C GLU A 54 6.22 -15.35 2.29
N MET A 55 5.39 -14.33 2.07
CA MET A 55 4.55 -14.20 0.87
C MET A 55 5.41 -14.27 -0.39
N TYR A 56 6.49 -13.48 -0.46
CA TYR A 56 7.40 -13.48 -1.60
C TYR A 56 8.06 -14.83 -1.83
N ARG A 57 8.48 -15.54 -0.77
CA ARG A 57 9.05 -16.89 -0.89
C ARG A 57 8.10 -17.86 -1.60
N GLN A 58 6.79 -17.73 -1.36
CA GLN A 58 5.79 -18.64 -1.92
C GLN A 58 5.45 -18.34 -3.38
N VAL A 59 5.40 -17.05 -3.77
CA VAL A 59 4.87 -16.65 -5.09
C VAL A 59 5.89 -15.95 -6.00
N GLY A 60 6.97 -15.41 -5.45
CA GLY A 60 7.99 -14.65 -6.17
C GLY A 60 7.51 -13.30 -6.71
N GLY A 61 8.22 -12.79 -7.72
CA GLY A 61 7.82 -11.60 -8.49
C GLY A 61 6.54 -11.85 -9.32
N LEU A 62 5.97 -10.79 -9.87
CA LEU A 62 4.72 -10.88 -10.63
C LEU A 62 4.94 -11.62 -11.96
N LYS A 63 4.19 -12.70 -12.17
CA LYS A 63 4.10 -13.45 -13.42
C LYS A 63 2.79 -13.12 -14.10
N VAL A 64 2.88 -12.74 -15.36
CA VAL A 64 1.74 -12.43 -16.23
C VAL A 64 1.68 -13.40 -17.41
N ASP A 65 0.49 -13.65 -17.93
CA ASP A 65 0.31 -14.36 -19.21
C ASP A 65 0.61 -13.44 -20.43
N PRO A 66 0.61 -13.98 -21.67
CA PRO A 66 0.82 -13.17 -22.88
C PRO A 66 -0.20 -12.04 -23.08
N GLU A 67 -1.39 -12.16 -22.50
CA GLU A 67 -2.46 -11.17 -22.51
C GLU A 67 -2.32 -10.10 -21.41
N GLY A 68 -1.35 -10.25 -20.50
CA GLY A 68 -1.04 -9.31 -19.43
C GLY A 68 -1.83 -9.54 -18.13
N VAL A 69 -2.52 -10.67 -17.98
CA VAL A 69 -3.24 -11.03 -16.76
C VAL A 69 -2.27 -11.56 -15.72
N ALA A 70 -2.33 -11.03 -14.50
CA ALA A 70 -1.56 -11.52 -13.37
C ALA A 70 -1.99 -12.94 -12.99
N LEU A 71 -1.04 -13.88 -13.04
CA LEU A 71 -1.28 -15.30 -12.70
C LEU A 71 -0.79 -15.65 -11.30
N LYS A 72 0.42 -15.18 -10.93
CA LYS A 72 1.07 -15.52 -9.65
C LYS A 72 2.08 -14.44 -9.28
N GLY A 73 2.20 -14.08 -8.01
CA GLY A 73 3.25 -13.18 -7.54
C GLY A 73 2.82 -12.20 -6.46
N LEU A 74 3.75 -11.31 -6.10
CA LEU A 74 3.58 -10.34 -5.03
C LEU A 74 3.35 -8.92 -5.58
N MET A 75 2.26 -8.29 -5.14
CA MET A 75 1.93 -6.90 -5.41
C MET A 75 1.86 -6.09 -4.11
N ILE A 76 2.86 -5.24 -3.85
CA ILE A 76 2.94 -4.48 -2.59
C ILE A 76 2.24 -3.13 -2.74
N ARG A 77 1.33 -2.81 -1.82
CA ARG A 77 0.63 -1.52 -1.77
C ARG A 77 1.29 -0.57 -0.78
N LEU A 78 1.52 0.66 -1.23
CA LEU A 78 2.21 1.72 -0.52
C LEU A 78 1.33 2.98 -0.54
N LEU A 79 0.52 3.16 0.51
CA LEU A 79 -0.26 4.38 0.70
C LEU A 79 0.64 5.52 1.17
N VAL A 80 0.81 6.56 0.35
CA VAL A 80 1.56 7.75 0.73
C VAL A 80 0.79 8.50 1.82
N LEU A 81 1.45 8.74 2.94
CA LEU A 81 0.92 9.52 4.06
C LEU A 81 1.61 10.89 4.13
N PRO A 82 0.91 11.93 4.61
CA PRO A 82 1.48 13.24 4.87
C PRO A 82 2.76 13.17 5.72
N GLU A 83 3.64 14.14 5.54
CA GLU A 83 4.88 14.31 6.32
C GLU A 83 5.78 13.07 6.33
N ASN A 84 5.65 12.20 5.31
CA ASN A 84 6.36 10.91 5.21
C ASN A 84 6.17 10.03 6.46
N ILE A 85 5.00 10.09 7.11
CA ILE A 85 4.68 9.31 8.30
C ILE A 85 4.85 7.79 8.08
N GLY A 86 4.48 7.29 6.90
CA GLY A 86 4.67 5.88 6.55
C GLY A 86 6.14 5.48 6.35
N GLY A 87 7.01 6.47 6.10
CA GLY A 87 8.44 6.24 5.88
C GLY A 87 8.71 5.36 4.66
N ILE A 88 7.97 5.56 3.57
CA ILE A 88 7.94 4.66 2.40
C ILE A 88 9.32 4.48 1.76
N LYS A 89 10.17 5.52 1.75
CA LYS A 89 11.53 5.41 1.21
C LYS A 89 12.32 4.27 1.90
N LYS A 90 12.18 4.10 3.22
CA LYS A 90 12.81 2.97 3.95
C LYS A 90 12.15 1.62 3.65
N THR A 91 10.85 1.62 3.36
CA THR A 91 10.12 0.41 2.92
C THR A 91 10.60 -0.03 1.54
N LEU A 92 10.75 0.90 0.59
CA LEU A 92 11.31 0.63 -0.74
C LEU A 92 12.73 0.04 -0.64
N ASP A 93 13.55 0.57 0.27
CA ASP A 93 14.90 0.06 0.51
C ASP A 93 14.90 -1.37 1.03
N PHE A 94 14.00 -1.67 1.98
CA PHE A 94 13.78 -3.04 2.45
C PHE A 94 13.33 -3.95 1.30
N ILE A 95 12.36 -3.53 0.49
CA ILE A 95 11.85 -4.36 -0.61
C ILE A 95 12.97 -4.69 -1.59
N LYS A 96 13.76 -3.69 -1.98
CA LYS A 96 14.89 -3.89 -2.90
C LYS A 96 15.92 -4.88 -2.33
N ASN A 97 16.28 -4.71 -1.06
CA ASN A 97 17.40 -5.44 -0.47
C ASN A 97 17.03 -6.86 -0.02
N GLU A 98 15.78 -7.07 0.37
CA GLU A 98 15.33 -8.33 1.02
C GLU A 98 14.39 -9.16 0.15
N LEU A 99 13.84 -8.57 -0.93
CA LEU A 99 12.97 -9.24 -1.89
C LEU A 99 13.58 -9.16 -3.29
N SER A 100 13.08 -8.25 -4.12
CA SER A 100 13.56 -7.98 -5.48
C SER A 100 12.93 -6.69 -5.98
N THR A 101 13.51 -6.08 -7.00
CA THR A 101 12.90 -4.99 -7.78
C THR A 101 11.84 -5.48 -8.77
N ASP A 102 11.67 -6.79 -8.94
CA ASP A 102 10.68 -7.42 -9.83
C ASP A 102 9.28 -7.57 -9.18
N VAL A 103 9.13 -7.15 -7.93
CA VAL A 103 7.81 -7.09 -7.29
C VAL A 103 7.02 -5.91 -7.86
N TYR A 104 5.71 -6.09 -7.98
CA TYR A 104 4.85 -5.02 -8.47
C TYR A 104 4.53 -4.05 -7.33
N LEU A 105 4.76 -2.75 -7.55
CA LEU A 105 4.43 -1.71 -6.57
C LEU A 105 3.14 -0.97 -6.94
N SER A 106 2.21 -0.84 -6.00
CA SER A 106 1.06 0.05 -6.12
C SER A 106 1.28 1.25 -5.18
N ILE A 107 1.76 2.36 -5.72
CA ILE A 107 2.02 3.59 -4.94
C ILE A 107 0.77 4.47 -5.02
N MET A 108 0.09 4.64 -3.90
CA MET A 108 -1.25 5.23 -3.86
C MET A 108 -1.22 6.61 -3.23
N ALA A 109 -1.91 7.54 -3.86
CA ALA A 109 -2.09 8.93 -3.45
C ALA A 109 -3.41 9.17 -2.68
N GLN A 110 -4.14 8.10 -2.36
CA GLN A 110 -5.53 8.11 -1.89
C GLN A 110 -5.71 8.34 -0.38
N TYR A 111 -4.78 9.04 0.28
CA TYR A 111 -4.91 9.29 1.71
C TYR A 111 -5.91 10.43 1.96
N HIS A 112 -6.99 10.13 2.70
CA HIS A 112 -8.01 11.10 3.07
C HIS A 112 -8.14 11.22 4.60
N PRO A 113 -8.05 12.44 5.17
CA PRO A 113 -8.19 12.64 6.61
C PRO A 113 -9.63 12.38 7.04
N THR A 114 -9.87 11.28 7.73
CA THR A 114 -11.19 10.89 8.23
C THR A 114 -11.12 10.44 9.69
N TYR A 115 -12.28 10.34 10.34
CA TYR A 115 -12.42 9.86 11.71
C TYR A 115 -11.53 10.62 12.72
N LYS A 116 -10.52 9.96 13.31
CA LYS A 116 -9.61 10.52 14.32
C LYS A 116 -8.45 11.32 13.72
N ALA A 117 -8.33 11.43 12.40
CA ALA A 117 -7.25 12.19 11.75
C ALA A 117 -7.20 13.65 12.24
N SER A 118 -8.35 14.25 12.55
CA SER A 118 -8.44 15.61 13.11
C SER A 118 -7.72 15.82 14.44
N ARG A 119 -7.38 14.75 15.17
CA ARG A 119 -6.60 14.79 16.41
C ARG A 119 -5.09 14.90 16.17
N TYR A 120 -4.65 14.73 14.93
CA TYR A 120 -3.24 14.70 14.53
C TYR A 120 -3.06 15.73 13.41
N PRO A 121 -2.60 16.96 13.71
CA PRO A 121 -2.46 18.02 12.71
C PRO A 121 -1.69 17.60 11.45
N GLU A 122 -0.66 16.77 11.62
CA GLU A 122 0.17 16.20 10.56
C GLU A 122 -0.60 15.26 9.62
N LEU A 123 -1.64 14.57 10.11
CA LEU A 123 -2.51 13.68 9.33
C LEU A 123 -3.80 14.34 8.88
N ASN A 124 -4.17 15.51 9.43
CA ASN A 124 -5.43 16.17 9.14
C ASN A 124 -5.42 16.95 7.80
N ARG A 125 -4.76 16.40 6.77
CA ARG A 125 -4.68 16.98 5.44
C ARG A 125 -4.47 15.90 4.38
N MET A 126 -4.82 16.23 3.14
CA MET A 126 -4.41 15.46 1.97
C MET A 126 -2.89 15.53 1.77
N ILE A 127 -2.34 14.56 1.04
CA ILE A 127 -0.96 14.63 0.58
C ILE A 127 -0.81 15.67 -0.54
N THR A 128 0.38 16.25 -0.65
CA THR A 128 0.73 17.13 -1.75
C THR A 128 1.29 16.34 -2.94
N ALA A 129 1.19 16.91 -4.15
CA ALA A 129 1.83 16.34 -5.33
C ALA A 129 3.34 16.16 -5.15
N LYS A 130 3.99 17.06 -4.40
CA LYS A 130 5.43 16.95 -4.08
C LYS A 130 5.74 15.70 -3.25
N GLU A 131 4.99 15.47 -2.16
CA GLU A 131 5.18 14.28 -1.32
C GLU A 131 5.03 12.98 -2.11
N TYR A 132 4.02 12.93 -2.98
CA TYR A 132 3.77 11.78 -3.85
C TYR A 132 4.90 11.58 -4.88
N LEU A 133 5.26 12.63 -5.63
CA LEU A 133 6.31 12.55 -6.66
C LEU A 133 7.68 12.21 -6.08
N GLU A 134 7.99 12.65 -4.86
CA GLU A 134 9.22 12.26 -4.17
C GLU A 134 9.31 10.75 -3.90
N VAL A 135 8.18 10.10 -3.61
CA VAL A 135 8.12 8.65 -3.40
C VAL A 135 8.29 7.90 -4.73
N VAL A 136 7.58 8.34 -5.77
CA VAL A 136 7.67 7.73 -7.12
C VAL A 136 9.10 7.82 -7.66
N LYS A 137 9.71 9.01 -7.65
CA LYS A 137 11.10 9.21 -8.08
C LYS A 137 12.09 8.38 -7.27
N HIS A 138 11.80 8.15 -5.99
CA HIS A 138 12.64 7.29 -5.17
C HIS A 138 12.55 5.82 -5.61
N ALA A 139 11.35 5.31 -5.89
CA ALA A 139 11.15 3.96 -6.39
C ALA A 139 11.88 3.76 -7.74
N GLU A 140 11.73 4.69 -8.68
CA GLU A 140 12.44 4.69 -9.96
C GLU A 140 13.95 4.65 -9.77
N LYS A 141 14.50 5.54 -8.93
CA LYS A 141 15.95 5.58 -8.63
C LYS A 141 16.47 4.27 -8.02
N ARG A 142 15.62 3.52 -7.31
CA ARG A 142 16.00 2.22 -6.74
C ARG A 142 15.92 1.07 -7.73
N GLY A 143 15.36 1.28 -8.92
CA GLY A 143 15.28 0.30 -10.00
C GLY A 143 13.97 -0.49 -10.02
N PHE A 144 12.92 0.00 -9.36
CA PHE A 144 11.59 -0.61 -9.49
C PHE A 144 10.99 -0.25 -10.85
N SER A 145 10.80 -1.28 -11.69
CA SER A 145 10.34 -1.13 -13.08
C SER A 145 8.86 -1.50 -13.27
N TYR A 146 8.26 -2.21 -12.32
CA TYR A 146 6.90 -2.72 -12.41
C TYR A 146 6.02 -2.11 -11.32
N GLY A 147 4.88 -1.55 -11.73
CA GLY A 147 3.98 -0.97 -10.79
C GLY A 147 2.86 -0.16 -11.41
N TRP A 148 1.97 0.30 -10.54
CA TRP A 148 0.96 1.28 -10.84
C TRP A 148 1.19 2.52 -9.98
N THR A 149 1.27 3.66 -10.65
CA THR A 149 1.31 4.99 -10.06
C THR A 149 0.08 5.75 -10.56
N GLN A 150 -0.53 6.50 -9.66
CA GLN A 150 -1.66 7.37 -9.95
C GLN A 150 -1.18 8.69 -10.56
N ASP A 151 -1.97 9.23 -11.49
CA ASP A 151 -1.72 10.56 -12.03
C ASP A 151 -2.02 11.62 -10.97
N HIS A 152 -1.01 12.44 -10.66
CA HIS A 152 -1.07 13.58 -9.75
C HIS A 152 -2.20 14.58 -10.07
N THR A 153 -2.73 14.60 -11.30
CA THR A 153 -3.89 15.46 -11.66
C THR A 153 -5.14 15.10 -10.85
N SER A 154 -5.31 13.84 -10.45
CA SER A 154 -6.41 13.40 -9.57
C SER A 154 -6.29 13.87 -8.12
N LEU A 155 -5.14 14.41 -7.70
CA LEU A 155 -5.01 15.11 -6.41
C LEU A 155 -5.53 16.56 -6.45
N ASN A 156 -5.72 17.12 -7.64
CA ASN A 156 -6.19 18.50 -7.86
C ASN A 156 -7.64 18.56 -8.36
N SER A 157 -8.32 17.42 -8.54
CA SER A 157 -9.74 17.42 -8.93
C SER A 157 -10.60 17.98 -7.80
N LYS A 158 -11.58 18.83 -8.16
CA LYS A 158 -12.59 19.36 -7.20
C LYS A 158 -13.47 18.27 -6.61
N GLU A 159 -13.54 17.12 -7.28
CA GLU A 159 -14.26 15.93 -6.86
C GLU A 159 -13.26 14.83 -6.54
N ASP A 160 -13.36 14.30 -5.32
CA ASP A 160 -12.65 13.12 -4.89
C ASP A 160 -13.39 11.88 -5.41
N LEU A 161 -12.81 11.24 -6.42
CA LEU A 161 -13.39 10.08 -7.10
C LEU A 161 -13.31 8.80 -6.27
N PHE A 162 -12.63 8.81 -5.11
CA PHE A 162 -12.44 7.63 -4.26
C PHE A 162 -13.34 7.62 -3.03
N ILE A 163 -14.03 8.74 -2.72
CA ILE A 163 -14.93 8.85 -1.58
C ILE A 163 -16.38 8.94 -2.06
N PRO A 164 -17.27 8.04 -1.59
CA PRO A 164 -18.70 8.21 -1.77
C PRO A 164 -19.18 9.56 -1.22
N ASP A 165 -20.06 10.26 -1.93
CA ASP A 165 -20.69 11.47 -1.40
C ASP A 165 -21.62 11.13 -0.23
N PHE A 166 -21.08 11.18 0.99
CA PHE A 166 -21.85 10.93 2.21
C PHE A 166 -22.90 12.01 2.51
N LYS A 167 -22.96 13.12 1.74
CA LYS A 167 -24.08 14.07 1.79
C LYS A 167 -25.29 13.57 1.00
N ASP A 168 -25.10 12.64 0.07
CA ASP A 168 -26.22 12.03 -0.66
C ASP A 168 -27.01 11.10 0.28
N LYS A 169 -28.28 11.45 0.53
CA LYS A 169 -29.22 10.64 1.32
C LYS A 169 -29.52 9.28 0.68
N LYS A 170 -29.13 9.06 -0.57
CA LYS A 170 -29.25 7.80 -1.30
C LYS A 170 -27.93 7.06 -1.42
N ILE A 171 -26.85 7.48 -0.77
CA ILE A 171 -25.53 6.87 -0.92
C ILE A 171 -25.50 5.37 -0.58
N PHE A 172 -26.40 4.91 0.29
CA PHE A 172 -26.56 3.50 0.65
C PHE A 172 -27.79 2.82 0.00
N LYS A 173 -28.46 3.49 -0.95
CA LYS A 173 -29.58 2.91 -1.69
C LYS A 173 -29.08 2.40 -3.03
N TYR A 174 -29.40 1.16 -3.36
CA TYR A 174 -29.19 0.65 -4.70
C TYR A 174 -29.93 1.52 -5.73
N TYR A 175 -29.31 1.76 -6.88
CA TYR A 175 -30.00 2.34 -8.02
C TYR A 175 -31.22 1.45 -8.33
N LYS A 176 -32.42 2.02 -8.38
CA LYS A 176 -33.57 1.33 -8.96
C LYS A 176 -33.22 1.14 -10.44
N LYS A 177 -33.12 -0.12 -10.87
CA LYS A 177 -33.02 -0.48 -12.30
C LYS A 177 -34.21 0.05 -13.06
#